data_AF-A0A928I2R8-F1
#
_entry.id   AF-A0A928I2R8-F1
#
_cell.length_a   1.000
_cell.length_b   1.000
_cell.length_c   1.000
_cell.angle_alpha   90.00
_cell.angle_beta   90.00
_cell.angle_gamma   90.00
#
_symmetry.space_group_name_H-M   'P 1'
#
loop_
_entity.id
_entity.type
_entity.pdbx_description
1 polymer ?
#
loop_
_entity_poly.entity_id
_entity_poly.type
_entity_poly.pdbx_seq_one_letter_code
_entity_poly.pdbx_strand_id
1 'polypeptide(L)'
;MKLLVFSDSHGNTLNMIDVLKKQEGSYNHIIHLGDHCTDTRYLDPIIGITPLISVMGNCDSYYARHEYPEEKIVNLYGKQFFICHGHKYSVKQTYDVLAQKAVAEKCDVVLFGHTHTAVLEKRGSVYLFNPGTIGAPSVNGNTYGVIDIENDEVKFEILKV
;
A
#
# COMPACT_ATOMS: atom_id res chain seq x y z
N MET A 1 5.39 5.69 -14.85
CA MET A 1 5.13 6.39 -13.56
C MET A 1 5.19 5.38 -12.45
N LYS A 2 5.98 5.60 -11.41
CA LYS A 2 6.29 4.60 -10.39
C LYS A 2 5.67 4.95 -9.03
N LEU A 3 5.06 3.96 -8.39
CA LEU A 3 4.50 4.06 -7.05
C LEU A 3 5.25 3.10 -6.13
N LEU A 4 5.70 3.58 -4.97
CA LEU A 4 6.22 2.73 -3.89
C LEU A 4 5.10 2.45 -2.89
N VAL A 5 4.89 1.17 -2.57
CA VAL A 5 3.80 0.72 -1.71
C VAL A 5 4.38 -0.01 -0.50
N PHE A 6 4.10 0.51 0.68
CA PHE A 6 4.47 -0.04 1.97
C PHE A 6 3.22 -0.46 2.75
N SER A 7 3.36 -1.37 3.69
CA SER A 7 2.32 -1.75 4.63
C SER A 7 2.94 -2.30 5.89
N ASP A 8 2.23 -2.21 7.01
CA ASP A 8 2.57 -2.90 8.24
C ASP A 8 4.01 -2.55 8.68
N SER A 9 4.29 -1.25 8.87
CA SER A 9 5.61 -0.79 9.33
C SER A 9 5.87 -1.13 10.79
N HIS A 10 4.84 -1.19 11.63
CA HIS A 10 4.95 -1.57 13.05
C HIS A 10 6.11 -0.87 13.78
N GLY A 11 6.32 0.42 13.50
CA GLY A 11 7.38 1.25 14.10
C GLY A 11 8.74 1.18 13.41
N ASN A 12 8.95 0.28 12.43
CA ASN A 12 10.20 0.17 11.69
C ASN A 12 10.24 1.17 10.51
N THR A 13 10.55 2.42 10.84
CA THR A 13 10.73 3.49 9.85
C THR A 13 12.00 3.35 9.03
N LEU A 14 13.05 2.73 9.59
CA LEU A 14 14.36 2.60 8.95
C LEU A 14 14.28 1.81 7.64
N ASN A 15 13.53 0.72 7.60
CA ASN A 15 13.34 -0.06 6.37
C ASN A 15 12.69 0.78 5.26
N MET A 16 11.67 1.57 5.57
CA MET A 16 11.05 2.49 4.60
C MET A 16 12.06 3.54 4.12
N ILE A 17 12.82 4.14 5.04
CA ILE A 17 13.84 5.14 4.73
C ILE A 17 14.93 4.57 3.80
N ASP A 18 15.40 3.36 4.07
CA ASP A 18 16.42 2.70 3.27
C ASP A 18 15.92 2.39 1.86
N VAL A 19 14.66 1.92 1.73
CA VAL A 19 14.03 1.73 0.41
C VAL A 19 13.92 3.05 -0.34
N LEU A 20 13.45 4.12 0.31
CA LEU A 20 13.31 5.43 -0.33
C LEU A 20 14.65 5.98 -0.83
N LYS A 21 15.73 5.81 -0.06
CA LYS A 21 17.09 6.19 -0.48
C LYS A 21 17.59 5.35 -1.65
N LYS A 22 17.38 4.02 -1.61
CA LYS A 22 17.76 3.12 -2.72
C LYS A 22 17.03 3.45 -4.02
N GLN A 23 15.80 3.97 -3.93
CA GLN A 23 14.93 4.29 -5.06
C GLN A 23 14.88 5.80 -5.37
N GLU A 24 15.78 6.61 -4.78
CA GLU A 24 15.77 8.07 -4.87
C GLU A 24 15.67 8.57 -6.32
N GLY A 25 14.79 9.53 -6.56
CA GLY A 25 14.54 10.11 -7.88
C GLY A 25 13.78 9.22 -8.87
N SER A 26 13.40 8.00 -8.50
CA SER A 26 12.74 7.06 -9.41
C SER A 26 11.24 6.84 -9.16
N TYR A 27 10.71 7.32 -8.03
CA TYR A 27 9.30 7.17 -7.64
C TYR A 27 8.54 8.49 -7.74
N ASN A 28 7.23 8.39 -8.01
CA ASN A 28 6.35 9.53 -8.20
C ASN A 28 5.23 9.62 -7.16
N HIS A 29 4.90 8.51 -6.47
CA HIS A 29 3.96 8.45 -5.36
C HIS A 29 4.44 7.44 -4.31
N ILE A 30 4.10 7.69 -3.05
CA ILE A 30 4.30 6.76 -1.95
C ILE A 30 2.94 6.41 -1.35
N ILE A 31 2.73 5.13 -1.06
CA ILE A 31 1.49 4.63 -0.46
C ILE A 31 1.85 3.80 0.77
N HIS A 32 1.20 4.07 1.90
CA HIS A 32 1.30 3.24 3.12
C HIS A 32 -0.08 2.69 3.49
N LEU A 33 -0.18 1.36 3.62
CA LEU A 33 -1.47 0.66 3.74
C LEU A 33 -1.93 0.46 5.20
N GLY A 34 -1.32 1.15 6.15
CA GLY A 34 -1.73 1.18 7.56
C GLY A 34 -0.95 0.22 8.46
N ASP A 35 -1.40 0.11 9.70
CA ASP A 35 -0.71 -0.51 10.84
C ASP A 35 0.63 0.22 11.11
N HIS A 36 0.47 1.35 11.81
CA HIS A 36 1.43 2.44 12.03
C HIS A 36 1.47 3.49 10.92
N CYS A 37 0.31 3.93 10.45
CA CYS A 37 0.16 5.01 9.47
C CYS A 37 0.93 6.30 9.83
N THR A 38 1.09 6.60 11.13
CA THR A 38 1.85 7.77 11.62
C THR A 38 3.35 7.68 11.39
N ASP A 39 3.90 6.49 11.15
CA ASP A 39 5.31 6.30 10.82
C ASP A 39 5.70 7.05 9.54
N THR A 40 4.72 7.32 8.66
CA THR A 40 4.92 8.08 7.42
C THR A 40 5.45 9.49 7.65
N ARG A 41 5.23 10.09 8.84
CA ARG A 41 5.77 11.42 9.20
C ARG A 41 7.29 11.44 9.25
N TYR A 42 7.93 10.30 9.51
CA TYR A 42 9.39 10.20 9.49
C TYR A 42 9.97 10.23 8.07
N LEU A 43 9.12 10.13 7.05
CA LEU A 43 9.51 10.14 5.64
C LEU A 43 9.55 11.56 5.07
N ASP A 44 8.84 12.52 5.67
CA ASP A 44 8.73 13.91 5.20
C ASP A 44 10.09 14.56 4.82
N PRO A 45 11.17 14.41 5.62
CA PRO A 45 12.47 15.01 5.28
C PRO A 45 13.16 14.39 4.06
N ILE A 46 12.71 13.21 3.62
CA ILE A 46 13.35 12.40 2.57
C ILE A 46 12.55 12.51 1.26
N ILE A 47 11.22 12.51 1.34
CA ILE A 47 10.36 12.40 0.17
C ILE A 47 10.14 13.75 -0.53
N GLY A 48 10.48 14.86 0.15
CA GLY A 48 10.37 16.21 -0.39
C GLY A 48 8.93 16.54 -0.78
N ILE A 49 8.72 16.85 -2.06
CA ILE A 49 7.39 17.19 -2.61
C ILE A 49 6.62 15.97 -3.13
N THR A 50 7.17 14.76 -3.01
CA THR A 50 6.53 13.54 -3.52
C THR A 50 5.23 13.30 -2.76
N PRO A 51 4.09 13.15 -3.45
CA PRO A 51 2.82 12.86 -2.80
C PRO A 51 2.85 11.53 -2.04
N LEU A 52 2.33 11.56 -0.81
CA LEU A 52 2.16 10.40 0.06
C LEU A 52 0.67 10.17 0.36
N ILE A 53 0.22 8.93 0.20
CA ILE A 53 -1.11 8.48 0.61
C ILE A 53 -0.93 7.45 1.72
N SER A 54 -1.63 7.62 2.84
CA SER A 54 -1.61 6.66 3.92
C SER A 54 -3.03 6.43 4.43
N VAL A 55 -3.35 5.18 4.75
CA VAL A 55 -4.64 4.76 5.33
C VAL A 55 -4.44 4.11 6.69
N MET A 56 -5.50 4.05 7.48
CA MET A 56 -5.45 3.39 8.79
C MET A 56 -5.56 1.86 8.69
N GLY A 57 -4.75 1.19 9.51
CA GLY A 57 -4.89 -0.21 9.88
C GLY A 57 -5.55 -0.39 11.25
N ASN A 58 -5.69 -1.64 11.67
CA ASN A 58 -6.36 -1.99 12.93
C ASN A 58 -5.47 -1.76 14.16
N CYS A 59 -4.15 -1.69 14.00
CA CYS A 59 -3.22 -1.37 15.07
C CYS A 59 -3.03 0.14 15.25
N ASP A 60 -3.58 0.96 14.36
CA ASP A 60 -3.49 2.41 14.46
C ASP A 60 -4.39 2.97 15.57
N SER A 61 -3.88 4.01 16.25
CA SER A 61 -4.63 4.71 17.28
C SER A 61 -5.94 5.28 16.72
N TYR A 62 -7.00 5.24 17.53
CA TYR A 62 -8.29 5.84 17.19
C TYR A 62 -8.16 7.30 16.73
N TYR A 63 -7.21 8.06 17.29
CA TYR A 63 -6.98 9.46 16.94
C TYR A 63 -6.36 9.66 15.54
N ALA A 64 -5.74 8.64 14.95
CA ALA A 64 -5.15 8.73 13.62
C ALA A 64 -6.21 9.04 12.54
N ARG A 65 -7.49 8.73 12.78
CA ARG A 65 -8.60 8.98 11.84
C ARG A 65 -8.81 10.46 11.48
N HIS A 66 -8.27 11.37 12.28
CA HIS A 66 -8.34 12.80 12.01
C HIS A 66 -7.43 13.22 10.85
N GLU A 67 -6.43 12.41 10.51
CA GLU A 67 -5.43 12.70 9.48
C GLU A 67 -5.40 11.63 8.39
N TYR A 68 -5.59 10.37 8.77
CA TYR A 68 -5.53 9.21 7.89
C TYR A 68 -6.93 8.61 7.71
N PRO A 69 -7.46 8.50 6.48
CA PRO A 69 -8.74 7.83 6.27
C PRO A 69 -8.60 6.32 6.44
N GLU A 70 -9.70 5.63 6.75
CA GLU A 70 -9.70 4.16 6.81
C GLU A 70 -9.57 3.51 5.44
N GLU A 71 -10.08 4.19 4.41
CA GLU A 71 -9.99 3.78 3.02
C GLU A 71 -10.03 4.99 2.09
N LYS A 72 -9.50 4.82 0.88
CA LYS A 72 -9.45 5.89 -0.13
C LYS A 72 -9.60 5.31 -1.53
N ILE A 73 -10.40 5.95 -2.35
CA ILE A 73 -10.43 5.72 -3.80
C ILE A 73 -9.77 6.91 -4.48
N VAL A 74 -8.81 6.66 -5.37
CA VAL A 74 -8.03 7.70 -6.03
C VAL A 74 -7.70 7.30 -7.47
N ASN A 75 -7.77 8.26 -8.39
CA ASN A 75 -7.22 8.05 -9.73
C ASN A 75 -5.74 8.46 -9.72
N LEU A 76 -4.86 7.53 -10.05
CA LEU A 76 -3.43 7.76 -10.22
C LEU A 76 -3.05 7.35 -11.63
N TYR A 77 -2.58 8.32 -12.41
CA TYR A 77 -2.05 8.09 -13.76
C TYR A 77 -3.04 7.34 -14.68
N GLY A 78 -4.33 7.68 -14.59
CA GLY A 78 -5.38 7.09 -15.43
C GLY A 78 -5.96 5.78 -14.90
N LYS A 79 -5.44 5.23 -13.80
CA LYS A 79 -5.98 4.02 -13.15
C LYS A 79 -6.65 4.35 -11.83
N GLN A 80 -7.77 3.69 -11.55
CA GLN A 80 -8.52 3.90 -10.34
C GLN A 80 -8.10 2.87 -9.27
N PHE A 81 -7.61 3.38 -8.14
CA PHE A 81 -7.10 2.58 -7.03
C PHE A 81 -8.06 2.64 -5.86
N PHE A 82 -8.39 1.47 -5.31
CA PHE A 82 -8.98 1.33 -3.99
C PHE A 82 -7.88 0.99 -2.97
N ILE A 83 -7.71 1.82 -1.95
CA ILE A 83 -6.64 1.73 -0.96
C ILE A 83 -7.28 1.54 0.41
N CYS A 84 -6.94 0.46 1.11
CA CYS A 84 -7.40 0.20 2.47
C CYS A 84 -6.40 -0.71 3.20
N HIS A 85 -6.54 -0.91 4.51
CA HIS A 85 -5.70 -1.90 5.20
C HIS A 85 -6.17 -3.35 5.01
N GLY A 86 -7.48 -3.58 4.84
CA GLY A 86 -8.05 -4.91 4.60
C GLY A 86 -8.69 -5.60 5.81
N HIS A 87 -8.44 -5.13 7.05
CA HIS A 87 -9.01 -5.72 8.27
C HIS A 87 -10.57 -5.72 8.31
N LYS A 88 -11.21 -4.77 7.61
CA LYS A 88 -12.67 -4.69 7.47
C LYS A 88 -13.26 -5.60 6.38
N TYR A 89 -12.40 -6.27 5.61
CA TYR A 89 -12.76 -7.01 4.40
C TYR A 89 -12.48 -8.51 4.49
N SER A 90 -12.24 -9.03 5.71
CA SER A 90 -12.04 -10.48 5.93
C SER A 90 -10.93 -11.09 5.06
N VAL A 91 -9.89 -10.31 4.77
CA VAL A 91 -8.79 -10.70 3.85
C VAL A 91 -7.95 -11.88 4.36
N LYS A 92 -8.12 -12.29 5.62
CA LYS A 92 -7.53 -13.53 6.16
C LYS A 92 -8.32 -14.78 5.79
N GLN A 93 -9.56 -14.64 5.32
CA GLN A 93 -10.43 -15.74 4.90
C GLN A 93 -10.62 -15.76 3.38
N THR A 94 -10.88 -14.60 2.76
CA THR A 94 -11.09 -14.48 1.31
C THR A 94 -10.81 -13.06 0.82
N TYR A 95 -10.48 -12.90 -0.46
CA TYR A 95 -10.39 -11.60 -1.13
C TYR A 95 -11.65 -11.22 -1.91
N ASP A 96 -12.69 -12.06 -1.92
CA ASP A 96 -13.88 -11.83 -2.74
C ASP A 96 -14.63 -10.56 -2.34
N VAL A 97 -14.80 -10.31 -1.04
CA VAL A 97 -15.49 -9.11 -0.55
C VAL A 97 -14.76 -7.85 -0.99
N LEU A 98 -13.42 -7.88 -0.90
CA LEU A 98 -12.55 -6.78 -1.29
C LEU A 98 -12.61 -6.53 -2.80
N ALA A 99 -12.53 -7.59 -3.61
CA ALA A 99 -12.64 -7.52 -5.07
C ALA A 99 -14.02 -7.03 -5.52
N GLN A 100 -15.11 -7.50 -4.90
CA GLN A 100 -16.47 -7.08 -5.21
C GLN A 100 -16.68 -5.58 -4.98
N LYS A 101 -16.19 -5.04 -3.85
CA LYS A 101 -16.23 -3.59 -3.60
C LYS A 101 -15.48 -2.83 -4.69
N ALA A 102 -14.27 -3.27 -5.03
CA ALA A 102 -13.48 -2.61 -6.06
C ALA A 102 -14.16 -2.61 -7.44
N VAL A 103 -14.77 -3.73 -7.84
CA VAL A 103 -15.56 -3.81 -9.07
C VAL A 103 -16.75 -2.85 -9.03
N ALA A 104 -17.50 -2.81 -7.92
CA ALA A 104 -18.66 -1.93 -7.77
C ALA A 104 -18.29 -0.45 -7.87
N GLU A 105 -17.12 -0.07 -7.35
CA GLU A 105 -16.58 1.29 -7.42
C GLU A 105 -15.88 1.60 -8.74
N LYS A 106 -15.68 0.60 -9.62
CA LYS A 106 -14.96 0.69 -10.90
C LYS A 106 -13.45 0.92 -10.76
N CYS A 107 -12.87 0.38 -9.70
CA CYS A 107 -11.43 0.38 -9.49
C CYS A 107 -10.74 -0.67 -10.39
N ASP A 108 -9.55 -0.33 -10.88
CA ASP A 108 -8.67 -1.25 -11.62
C ASP A 108 -7.79 -2.06 -10.67
N VAL A 109 -7.41 -1.46 -9.54
CA VAL A 109 -6.44 -2.02 -8.58
C VAL A 109 -6.93 -1.82 -7.15
N VAL A 110 -6.73 -2.82 -6.30
CA VAL A 110 -6.85 -2.72 -4.85
C VAL A 110 -5.49 -2.87 -4.20
N LEU A 111 -5.13 -1.94 -3.33
CA LEU A 111 -3.97 -2.02 -2.46
C LEU A 111 -4.43 -2.32 -1.04
N PHE A 112 -3.93 -3.40 -0.45
CA PHE A 112 -4.28 -3.83 0.91
C PHE A 112 -3.10 -4.41 1.71
N GLY A 113 -3.24 -4.46 3.03
CA GLY A 113 -2.22 -4.94 3.99
C GLY A 113 -2.75 -6.07 4.89
N HIS A 114 -2.47 -5.98 6.20
CA HIS A 114 -3.05 -6.78 7.30
C HIS A 114 -2.60 -8.25 7.41
N THR A 115 -2.31 -8.90 6.29
CA THR A 115 -1.90 -10.33 6.28
C THR A 115 -0.39 -10.51 6.43
N HIS A 116 0.39 -9.42 6.33
CA HIS A 116 1.86 -9.41 6.29
C HIS A 116 2.46 -10.31 5.20
N THR A 117 1.63 -10.74 4.25
CA THR A 117 1.97 -11.72 3.22
C THR A 117 1.77 -11.08 1.87
N ALA A 118 2.84 -11.04 1.09
CA ALA A 118 2.83 -10.39 -0.20
C ALA A 118 1.93 -11.16 -1.19
N VAL A 119 1.07 -10.45 -1.92
CA VAL A 119 0.08 -11.01 -2.84
C VAL A 119 0.00 -10.16 -4.08
N LEU A 120 -0.02 -10.82 -5.24
CA LEU A 120 -0.46 -10.25 -6.49
C LEU A 120 -1.42 -11.25 -7.14
N GLU A 121 -2.70 -10.92 -7.16
CA GLU A 121 -3.74 -11.78 -7.73
C GLU A 121 -4.66 -10.95 -8.61
N LYS A 122 -5.19 -11.53 -9.70
CA LYS A 122 -6.25 -10.91 -10.48
C LYS A 122 -7.57 -11.63 -10.19
N ARG A 123 -8.58 -10.90 -9.71
CA ARG A 123 -9.95 -11.42 -9.53
C ARG A 123 -10.91 -10.65 -10.43
N GLY A 124 -11.40 -11.34 -11.47
CA GLY A 124 -12.21 -10.71 -12.50
C GLY A 124 -11.42 -9.63 -13.24
N SER A 125 -11.93 -8.39 -13.21
CA SER A 125 -11.30 -7.23 -13.85
C SER A 125 -10.29 -6.50 -12.95
N VAL A 126 -10.17 -6.87 -11.68
CA VAL A 126 -9.42 -6.09 -10.69
C VAL A 126 -8.14 -6.81 -10.25
N TYR A 127 -7.06 -6.05 -10.11
CA TYR A 127 -5.82 -6.51 -9.48
C TYR A 127 -5.89 -6.31 -7.96
N LEU A 128 -5.61 -7.35 -7.21
CA LEU A 128 -5.43 -7.32 -5.76
C LEU A 128 -3.94 -7.36 -5.46
N PHE A 129 -3.45 -6.36 -4.73
CA PHE A 129 -2.04 -6.22 -4.44
C PHE A 129 -1.80 -5.93 -2.96
N ASN A 130 -1.01 -6.79 -2.33
CA ASN A 130 -0.49 -6.62 -0.98
C ASN A 130 1.04 -6.66 -1.03
N PRO A 131 1.74 -5.59 -0.59
CA PRO A 131 3.19 -5.54 -0.66
C PRO A 131 3.88 -6.47 0.35
N GLY A 132 3.12 -7.11 1.24
CA GLY A 132 3.63 -7.83 2.40
C GLY A 132 3.75 -6.88 3.59
N THR A 133 4.83 -7.01 4.35
CA THR A 133 5.11 -6.12 5.49
C THR A 133 6.49 -5.52 5.36
N ILE A 134 6.60 -4.21 5.61
CA ILE A 134 7.89 -3.50 5.59
C ILE A 134 8.61 -3.61 6.92
N GLY A 135 7.91 -3.84 8.04
CA GLY A 135 8.51 -3.75 9.37
C GLY A 135 8.09 -4.81 10.39
N ALA A 136 6.96 -5.49 10.20
CA ALA A 136 6.52 -6.55 11.10
C ALA A 136 7.30 -7.85 10.89
N PRO A 137 7.31 -8.75 11.91
CA PRO A 137 7.79 -10.11 11.74
C PRO A 137 7.00 -10.84 10.64
N SER A 138 7.73 -11.41 9.67
CA SER A 138 7.16 -12.24 8.60
C SER A 138 8.09 -13.40 8.28
N VAL A 139 7.51 -14.57 8.02
CA VAL A 139 8.24 -15.79 7.64
C VAL A 139 8.97 -15.59 6.30
N ASN A 140 8.41 -14.78 5.41
CA ASN A 140 8.95 -14.56 4.07
C ASN A 140 9.91 -13.36 3.98
N GLY A 141 10.20 -12.72 5.13
CA GLY A 141 10.98 -11.50 5.24
C GLY A 141 10.21 -10.23 4.90
N ASN A 142 10.84 -9.10 5.16
CA ASN A 142 10.26 -7.79 4.93
C ASN A 142 10.30 -7.44 3.43
N THR A 143 9.20 -6.91 2.92
CA THR A 143 8.96 -6.65 1.51
C THR A 143 8.24 -5.31 1.31
N TYR A 144 8.37 -4.78 0.09
CA TYR A 144 7.61 -3.63 -0.39
C TYR A 144 7.16 -3.87 -1.83
N GLY A 145 6.16 -3.10 -2.25
CA GLY A 145 5.64 -3.12 -3.61
C GLY A 145 6.18 -1.99 -4.46
N VAL A 146 6.38 -2.28 -5.74
CA VAL A 146 6.59 -1.29 -6.79
C VAL A 146 5.50 -1.47 -7.83
N ILE A 147 4.85 -0.38 -8.22
CA ILE A 147 3.86 -0.37 -9.29
C ILE A 147 4.31 0.61 -10.35
N ASP A 148 4.51 0.12 -11.57
CA ASP A 148 4.84 0.94 -12.73
C ASP A 148 3.63 1.03 -13.67
N ILE A 149 3.20 2.26 -13.95
CA ILE A 149 2.13 2.57 -14.90
C ILE A 149 2.73 3.26 -16.11
N GLU A 150 2.67 2.61 -17.26
CA GLU A 150 3.15 3.12 -18.55
C GLU A 150 2.22 2.65 -19.67
N ASN A 151 1.85 3.54 -20.60
CA ASN A 151 1.01 3.23 -21.76
C ASN A 151 -0.27 2.43 -21.41
N ASP A 152 -0.98 2.85 -20.35
CA ASP A 152 -2.16 2.16 -19.81
C ASP A 152 -1.93 0.75 -19.24
N GLU A 153 -0.71 0.24 -19.24
CA GLU A 153 -0.32 -1.01 -18.61
C GLU A 153 0.07 -0.77 -17.15
N VAL A 154 -0.31 -1.70 -16.26
CA VAL A 154 0.10 -1.68 -14.85
C VAL A 154 0.95 -2.91 -14.57
N LYS A 155 2.19 -2.67 -14.16
CA LYS A 155 3.16 -3.71 -13.78
C LYS A 155 3.37 -3.65 -12.27
N PHE A 156 3.49 -4.83 -11.66
CA PHE A 156 3.60 -4.98 -10.22
C PHE A 156 4.84 -5.80 -9.90
N GLU A 157 5.64 -5.33 -8.95
CA GLU A 157 6.78 -6.06 -8.41
C GLU A 157 6.72 -6.05 -6.88
N ILE A 158 7.16 -7.16 -6.29
CA ILE A 158 7.32 -7.29 -4.84
C ILE A 158 8.80 -7.52 -4.60
N LEU A 159 9.43 -6.60 -3.88
CA LEU A 159 10.87 -6.57 -3.64
C LEU A 159 11.15 -6.76 -2.15
N LYS A 160 12.27 -7.40 -1.83
CA LYS A 160 12.76 -7.50 -0.44
C LYS A 160 13.47 -6.21 -0.04
N VAL A 161 13.41 -5.88 1.25
CA VAL A 161 14.13 -4.75 1.87
C VAL A 161 15.64 -4.94 1.79
#